data_AF-A0A8J6ZRX0-F1
#
_entry.id   AF-A0A8J6ZRX0-F1
#
_cell.length_a   1.000
_cell.length_b   1.000
_cell.length_c   1.000
_cell.angle_alpha   90.00
_cell.angle_beta   90.00
_cell.angle_gamma   90.00
#
_symmetry.space_group_name_H-M   'P 1'
#
loop_
_entity.id
_entity.type
_entity.pdbx_description
1 polymer ?
#
loop_
_entity_poly.entity_id
_entity_poly.type
_entity_poly.pdbx_seq_one_letter_code
_entity_poly.pdbx_strand_id
1 'polypeptide(L)'
;MDVIVERSHTLKQALVDFVLDAEGELAQALEVYAATQLRRGNGDSTQQDLIIDSFIAEGKVNDNSPIELFIASNTDLSDSDRNLINTWHRSFMGLFTITQILPDGVELMNWLTAKHYIVKPNSAEKLQTISRFKPGDILLTRISPLTDSDWIFSGTHTFMGNLGKPKLAVAIGNFKDNYKNHLYSDAPDLLEEAWQSVEQYYQQFVDFFGGDEITMPGYQLNKKIAEFQEIISDKYLKAAGLDTSKSLDEIAAESGIGEDEIQAAAKEIGADSHVVSEMFNGKNGNQKMVAPKVDLPAELRKAEQVTAISHSRWGLIFLPTYTKVTTILLADDWQSIDGAEKLIRHYLEDKSINAYIWHRLAQQYPTQLEKVLQDFLQRPEFSLATDLDALLQEFGKSIEPELPEIASVPLHLHNLFQEAIAEVNKSKPKGKGQKQPAKGFQRG
;
A
#
# COMPACT_ATOMS: atom_id res chain seq x y z
N MET A 1 -32.71 -19.84 6.96
CA MET A 1 -31.50 -19.43 6.23
C MET A 1 -30.71 -20.72 5.95
N ASP A 2 -29.64 -20.72 5.16
CA ASP A 2 -28.90 -21.97 4.92
C ASP A 2 -28.35 -22.51 6.27
N VAL A 3 -28.47 -23.81 6.52
CA VAL A 3 -28.11 -24.45 7.80
C VAL A 3 -26.64 -24.20 8.14
N ILE A 4 -25.76 -24.24 7.13
CA ILE A 4 -24.33 -23.98 7.33
C ILE A 4 -24.06 -22.51 7.69
N VAL A 5 -24.84 -21.58 7.13
CA VAL A 5 -24.73 -20.15 7.44
C VAL A 5 -25.16 -19.89 8.89
N GLU A 6 -26.29 -20.46 9.33
CA GLU A 6 -26.76 -20.33 10.72
C GLU A 6 -25.76 -20.96 11.71
N ARG A 7 -25.16 -22.10 11.36
CA ARG A 7 -24.11 -22.73 12.18
C ARG A 7 -22.86 -21.85 12.24
N SER A 8 -22.40 -21.31 11.11
CA SER A 8 -21.23 -20.42 11.05
C SER A 8 -21.40 -19.17 11.93
N HIS A 9 -22.60 -18.57 11.93
CA HIS A 9 -22.92 -17.43 12.79
C HIS A 9 -22.84 -17.80 14.28
N THR A 10 -23.40 -18.95 14.66
CA THR A 10 -23.35 -19.44 16.04
C THR A 10 -21.91 -19.65 16.52
N LEU A 11 -21.07 -20.28 15.68
CA LEU A 11 -19.66 -20.51 16.00
C LEU A 11 -18.88 -19.19 16.09
N LYS A 12 -19.17 -18.22 15.21
CA LYS A 12 -18.50 -16.92 15.23
C LYS A 12 -18.86 -16.13 16.49
N GLN A 13 -20.13 -16.16 16.91
CA GLN A 13 -20.55 -15.53 18.16
C GLN A 13 -19.85 -16.18 19.36
N ALA A 14 -19.81 -17.52 19.43
CA ALA A 14 -19.11 -18.22 20.51
C ALA A 14 -17.61 -17.89 20.57
N LEU A 15 -16.97 -17.68 19.42
CA LEU A 15 -15.57 -17.26 19.34
C LEU A 15 -15.35 -15.81 19.80
N VAL A 16 -16.29 -14.91 19.48
CA VAL A 16 -16.27 -13.53 19.98
C VAL A 16 -16.45 -13.52 21.51
N ASP A 17 -17.44 -14.26 22.01
CA ASP A 17 -17.72 -14.37 23.44
C ASP A 17 -16.51 -14.97 24.19
N PHE A 18 -15.87 -16.01 23.63
CA PHE A 18 -14.65 -16.60 24.19
C PHE A 18 -13.51 -15.60 24.35
N VAL A 19 -13.32 -14.69 23.38
CA VAL A 19 -12.29 -13.66 23.45
C VAL A 19 -12.65 -12.55 24.45
N LEU A 20 -13.92 -12.16 24.51
CA LEU A 20 -14.38 -11.08 25.39
C LEU A 20 -14.48 -11.49 26.86
N ASP A 21 -14.84 -12.75 27.12
CA ASP A 21 -14.95 -13.32 28.47
C ASP A 21 -13.61 -13.89 28.98
N ALA A 22 -12.54 -13.77 28.19
CA ALA A 22 -11.23 -14.29 28.54
C ALA A 22 -10.62 -13.57 29.74
N GLU A 23 -9.85 -14.32 30.55
CA GLU A 23 -8.96 -13.78 31.57
C GLU A 23 -7.50 -14.19 31.28
N GLY A 24 -6.55 -13.55 31.95
CA GLY A 24 -5.12 -13.90 31.86
C GLY A 24 -4.49 -13.51 30.52
N GLU A 25 -3.71 -14.43 29.93
CA GLU A 25 -2.85 -14.15 28.78
C GLU A 25 -3.62 -13.73 27.51
N LEU A 26 -4.79 -14.32 27.26
CA LEU A 26 -5.64 -13.97 26.11
C LEU A 26 -6.20 -12.55 26.23
N ALA A 27 -6.63 -12.15 27.44
CA ALA A 27 -7.10 -10.79 27.70
C ALA A 27 -5.97 -9.75 27.55
N GLN A 28 -4.79 -10.05 28.12
CA GLN A 28 -3.62 -9.18 27.98
C GLN A 28 -3.19 -9.01 26.52
N ALA A 29 -3.23 -10.08 25.74
CA ALA A 29 -2.92 -10.03 24.31
C ALA A 29 -3.92 -9.16 23.54
N LEU A 30 -5.22 -9.26 23.84
CA LEU A 30 -6.25 -8.40 23.25
C LEU A 30 -6.02 -6.92 23.61
N GLU A 31 -5.70 -6.61 24.86
CA GLU A 31 -5.42 -5.23 25.30
C GLU A 31 -4.20 -4.64 24.58
N VAL A 32 -3.11 -5.41 24.47
CA VAL A 32 -1.89 -4.99 23.75
C VAL A 32 -2.19 -4.78 22.26
N TYR A 33 -2.95 -5.69 21.65
CA TYR A 33 -3.37 -5.56 20.26
C TYR A 33 -4.24 -4.31 20.05
N ALA A 34 -5.25 -4.10 20.89
CA ALA A 34 -6.15 -2.95 20.83
C ALA A 34 -5.40 -1.63 21.04
N ALA A 35 -4.47 -1.56 22.00
CA ALA A 35 -3.65 -0.38 22.23
C ALA A 35 -2.79 -0.02 21.01
N THR A 36 -2.28 -1.03 20.30
CA THR A 36 -1.50 -0.83 19.07
C THR A 36 -2.36 -0.29 17.93
N GLN A 37 -3.60 -0.78 17.79
CA GLN A 37 -4.54 -0.33 16.75
C GLN A 37 -5.16 1.04 17.05
N LEU A 38 -5.44 1.37 18.32
CA LEU A 38 -6.01 2.67 18.72
C LEU A 38 -5.03 3.84 18.51
N ARG A 39 -3.72 3.57 18.56
CA ARG A 39 -2.69 4.57 18.17
C ARG A 39 -2.79 4.98 16.69
N ARG A 40 -3.57 4.25 15.87
CA ARG A 40 -3.76 4.51 14.43
C ARG A 40 -5.05 5.27 14.08
N GLY A 41 -5.93 5.62 15.04
CA GLY A 41 -7.15 6.41 14.76
C GLY A 41 -8.17 6.50 15.92
N ASN A 42 -9.01 7.55 15.92
CA ASN A 42 -9.96 7.89 16.99
C ASN A 42 -11.18 6.93 17.07
N GLY A 43 -11.43 6.43 18.29
CA GLY A 43 -12.43 5.42 18.67
C GLY A 43 -13.90 5.77 18.44
N ASP A 44 -14.53 5.04 17.51
CA ASP A 44 -15.99 4.83 17.44
C ASP A 44 -16.32 3.34 17.75
N SER A 45 -17.57 3.01 18.08
CA SER A 45 -17.97 1.63 18.41
C SER A 45 -17.76 0.66 17.25
N THR A 46 -17.92 1.13 16.02
CA THR A 46 -17.61 0.38 14.78
C THR A 46 -16.14 -0.04 14.70
N GLN A 47 -15.24 0.75 15.30
CA GLN A 47 -13.81 0.45 15.37
C GLN A 47 -13.51 -0.62 16.43
N GLN A 48 -14.26 -0.68 17.53
CA GLN A 48 -14.10 -1.72 18.55
C GLN A 48 -14.43 -3.11 17.99
N ASP A 49 -15.57 -3.24 17.30
CA ASP A 49 -15.95 -4.51 16.66
C ASP A 49 -14.92 -4.97 15.63
N LEU A 50 -14.34 -4.03 14.87
CA LEU A 50 -13.30 -4.33 13.89
C LEU A 50 -11.97 -4.74 14.54
N ILE A 51 -11.62 -4.14 15.69
CA ILE A 51 -10.44 -4.53 16.47
C ILE A 51 -10.60 -5.96 16.99
N ILE A 52 -11.76 -6.30 17.56
CA ILE A 52 -12.02 -7.66 18.07
C ILE A 52 -12.00 -8.67 16.93
N ASP A 53 -12.68 -8.40 15.82
CA ASP A 53 -12.68 -9.29 14.66
C ASP A 53 -11.27 -9.48 14.07
N SER A 54 -10.46 -8.42 14.04
CA SER A 54 -9.07 -8.51 13.56
C SER A 54 -8.17 -9.24 14.56
N PHE A 55 -8.36 -9.06 15.86
CA PHE A 55 -7.64 -9.83 16.87
C PHE A 55 -7.98 -11.32 16.78
N ILE A 56 -9.24 -11.69 16.56
CA ILE A 56 -9.63 -13.09 16.36
C ILE A 56 -8.89 -13.70 15.15
N ALA A 57 -8.77 -12.96 14.06
CA ALA A 57 -8.16 -13.47 12.82
C ALA A 57 -6.62 -13.46 12.84
N GLU A 58 -5.99 -12.46 13.47
CA GLU A 58 -4.55 -12.16 13.32
C GLU A 58 -3.81 -12.07 14.65
N GLY A 59 -4.53 -12.03 15.76
CA GLY A 59 -3.96 -11.93 17.09
C GLY A 59 -3.08 -13.12 17.41
N LYS A 60 -2.12 -12.90 18.31
CA LYS A 60 -1.25 -13.94 18.86
C LYS A 60 -1.30 -13.90 20.37
N VAL A 61 -1.39 -15.07 20.97
CA VAL A 61 -1.31 -15.32 22.40
C VAL A 61 -0.20 -16.36 22.60
N ASN A 62 0.98 -15.86 22.97
CA ASN A 62 2.24 -16.62 22.85
C ASN A 62 2.41 -17.13 21.40
N ASP A 63 2.49 -18.45 21.23
CA ASP A 63 2.67 -19.12 19.94
C ASP A 63 1.36 -19.52 19.24
N ASN A 64 0.20 -19.28 19.87
CA ASN A 64 -1.11 -19.68 19.33
C ASN A 64 -1.97 -18.47 18.94
N SER A 65 -2.91 -18.70 18.03
CA SER A 65 -3.99 -17.77 17.68
C SER A 65 -5.20 -17.92 18.60
N PRO A 66 -6.08 -16.89 18.69
CA PRO A 66 -7.36 -17.03 19.38
C PRO A 66 -8.24 -18.16 18.84
N ILE A 67 -8.16 -18.43 17.53
CA ILE A 67 -8.87 -19.53 16.87
C ILE A 67 -8.39 -20.89 17.40
N GLU A 68 -7.09 -21.12 17.46
CA GLU A 68 -6.50 -22.37 17.97
C GLU A 68 -6.83 -22.56 19.45
N LEU A 69 -6.74 -21.50 20.26
CA LEU A 69 -7.11 -21.54 21.67
C LEU A 69 -8.59 -21.88 21.87
N PHE A 70 -9.47 -21.32 21.04
CA PHE A 70 -10.90 -21.65 21.08
C PHE A 70 -11.16 -23.11 20.72
N ILE A 71 -10.55 -23.62 19.64
CA ILE A 71 -10.67 -25.01 19.21
C ILE A 71 -10.16 -25.97 20.31
N ALA A 72 -9.05 -25.63 20.96
CA ALA A 72 -8.45 -26.44 22.02
C ALA A 72 -9.31 -26.44 23.30
N SER A 73 -9.93 -25.30 23.64
CA SER A 73 -10.75 -25.15 24.85
C SER A 73 -12.14 -25.77 24.73
N ASN A 74 -12.64 -25.96 23.51
CA ASN A 74 -13.96 -26.52 23.25
C ASN A 74 -13.86 -27.94 22.69
N THR A 75 -13.71 -28.95 23.56
CA THR A 75 -13.58 -30.37 23.17
C THR A 75 -14.82 -30.93 22.49
N ASP A 76 -15.98 -30.33 22.75
CA ASP A 76 -17.28 -30.85 22.30
C ASP A 76 -17.67 -30.38 20.88
N LEU A 77 -16.80 -29.59 20.22
CA LEU A 77 -16.98 -29.21 18.82
C LEU A 77 -16.92 -30.45 17.91
N SER A 78 -17.88 -30.54 17.00
CA SER A 78 -17.86 -31.57 15.94
C SER A 78 -16.67 -31.35 14.99
N ASP A 79 -16.23 -32.40 14.32
CA ASP A 79 -15.13 -32.30 13.33
C ASP A 79 -15.46 -31.30 12.21
N SER A 80 -16.73 -31.21 11.79
CA SER A 80 -17.17 -30.21 10.82
C SER A 80 -17.04 -28.78 11.33
N ASP A 81 -17.37 -28.53 12.61
CA ASP A 81 -17.23 -27.19 13.19
C ASP A 81 -15.76 -26.81 13.34
N ARG A 82 -14.92 -27.75 13.81
CA ARG A 82 -13.47 -27.55 13.93
C ARG A 82 -12.86 -27.20 12.57
N ASN A 83 -13.20 -27.95 11.53
CA ASN A 83 -12.72 -27.68 10.17
C ASN A 83 -13.18 -26.30 9.67
N LEU A 84 -14.46 -25.96 9.85
CA LEU A 84 -14.98 -24.65 9.45
C LEU A 84 -14.27 -23.50 10.17
N ILE A 85 -14.16 -23.56 11.50
CA ILE A 85 -13.47 -22.53 12.30
C ILE A 85 -12.01 -22.41 11.87
N ASN A 86 -11.32 -23.54 11.63
CA ASN A 86 -9.93 -23.54 11.19
C ASN A 86 -9.77 -22.87 9.80
N THR A 87 -10.79 -22.90 8.93
CA THR A 87 -10.70 -22.18 7.65
C THR A 87 -10.69 -20.66 7.80
N TRP A 88 -11.12 -20.11 8.95
CA TRP A 88 -11.15 -18.66 9.22
C TRP A 88 -9.77 -18.05 9.44
N HIS A 89 -8.70 -18.86 9.53
CA HIS A 89 -7.33 -18.37 9.36
C HIS A 89 -7.08 -17.74 7.99
N ARG A 90 -7.90 -18.08 6.99
CA ARG A 90 -7.84 -17.50 5.64
C ARG A 90 -8.70 -16.25 5.50
N SER A 91 -9.30 -15.75 6.58
CA SER A 91 -10.09 -14.53 6.56
C SER A 91 -9.21 -13.31 6.37
N PHE A 92 -9.61 -12.41 5.48
CA PHE A 92 -8.81 -11.24 5.14
C PHE A 92 -9.66 -9.98 5.03
N MET A 93 -9.06 -8.84 5.39
CA MET A 93 -9.65 -7.52 5.16
C MET A 93 -9.49 -7.17 3.69
N GLY A 94 -10.55 -6.67 3.06
CA GLY A 94 -10.49 -6.22 1.67
C GLY A 94 -11.28 -4.94 1.44
N LEU A 95 -10.88 -4.22 0.40
CA LEU A 95 -11.64 -3.11 -0.16
C LEU A 95 -12.39 -3.64 -1.38
N PHE A 96 -13.69 -3.83 -1.24
CA PHE A 96 -14.53 -4.49 -2.23
C PHE A 96 -15.44 -3.51 -2.94
N THR A 97 -15.74 -3.77 -4.21
CA THR A 97 -16.92 -3.23 -4.89
C THR A 97 -17.98 -4.31 -4.99
N ILE A 98 -19.22 -3.91 -4.83
CA ILE A 98 -20.36 -4.79 -5.08
C ILE A 98 -20.57 -4.86 -6.60
N THR A 99 -20.42 -6.04 -7.18
CA THR A 99 -20.67 -6.26 -8.62
C THR A 99 -22.12 -6.66 -8.87
N GLN A 100 -22.69 -7.47 -7.97
CA GLN A 100 -24.05 -7.97 -8.11
C GLN A 100 -24.73 -8.16 -6.74
N ILE A 101 -26.03 -7.87 -6.68
CA ILE A 101 -26.90 -8.25 -5.56
C ILE A 101 -27.60 -9.57 -5.93
N LEU A 102 -27.45 -10.59 -5.08
CA LEU A 102 -28.05 -11.91 -5.26
C LEU A 102 -29.24 -12.08 -4.31
N PRO A 103 -30.17 -13.02 -4.58
CA PRO A 103 -31.31 -13.27 -3.69
C PRO A 103 -30.91 -13.66 -2.26
N ASP A 104 -29.76 -14.31 -2.11
CA ASP A 104 -29.25 -14.88 -0.85
C ASP A 104 -27.84 -14.39 -0.50
N GLY A 105 -27.39 -13.27 -1.08
CA GLY A 105 -26.05 -12.74 -0.84
C GLY A 105 -25.66 -11.59 -1.77
N VAL A 106 -24.37 -11.32 -1.85
CA VAL A 106 -23.78 -10.34 -2.76
C VAL A 106 -22.54 -10.91 -3.41
N GLU A 107 -22.28 -10.48 -4.63
CA GLU A 107 -20.99 -10.68 -5.27
C GLU A 107 -20.12 -9.46 -5.03
N LEU A 108 -18.92 -9.70 -4.49
CA LEU A 108 -17.91 -8.69 -4.20
C LEU A 108 -16.69 -8.92 -5.09
N MET A 109 -16.16 -7.87 -5.70
CA MET A 109 -14.84 -7.88 -6.32
C MET A 109 -13.84 -7.14 -5.43
N ASN A 110 -12.73 -7.77 -5.08
CA ASN A 110 -11.63 -7.13 -4.37
C ASN A 110 -10.93 -6.13 -5.32
N TRP A 111 -10.91 -4.84 -4.97
CA TRP A 111 -10.27 -3.82 -5.79
C TRP A 111 -8.78 -4.05 -5.98
N LEU A 112 -8.09 -4.66 -5.01
CA LEU A 112 -6.65 -4.81 -5.08
C LEU A 112 -6.25 -5.93 -6.04
N THR A 113 -7.07 -6.97 -6.21
CA THR A 113 -6.70 -8.19 -6.95
C THR A 113 -7.63 -8.53 -8.10
N ALA A 114 -8.77 -7.82 -8.22
CA ALA A 114 -9.87 -8.15 -9.13
C ALA A 114 -10.46 -9.57 -8.94
N LYS A 115 -10.21 -10.22 -7.79
CA LYS A 115 -10.85 -11.51 -7.46
C LYS A 115 -12.28 -11.31 -6.98
N HIS A 116 -13.15 -12.26 -7.34
CA HIS A 116 -14.58 -12.23 -7.04
C HIS A 116 -14.94 -13.21 -5.92
N TYR A 117 -15.90 -12.81 -5.08
CA TYR A 117 -16.35 -13.55 -3.90
C TYR A 117 -17.87 -13.50 -3.79
N ILE A 118 -18.50 -14.66 -3.60
CA ILE A 118 -19.92 -14.73 -3.24
C ILE A 118 -20.01 -14.71 -1.72
N VAL A 119 -20.62 -13.66 -1.17
CA VAL A 119 -20.73 -13.44 0.27
C VAL A 119 -22.17 -13.57 0.74
N LYS A 120 -22.41 -14.54 1.62
CA LYS A 120 -23.70 -14.83 2.23
C LYS A 120 -23.92 -13.98 3.50
N PRO A 121 -25.16 -13.53 3.77
CA PRO A 121 -25.51 -12.84 5.00
C PRO A 121 -25.46 -13.84 6.16
N ASN A 122 -24.76 -13.48 7.24
CA ASN A 122 -24.66 -14.32 8.44
C ASN A 122 -25.80 -14.09 9.44
N SER A 123 -26.64 -13.07 9.27
CA SER A 123 -27.79 -12.79 10.13
C SER A 123 -28.94 -12.13 9.35
N ALA A 124 -30.15 -12.15 9.91
CA ALA A 124 -31.31 -11.48 9.32
C ALA A 124 -31.11 -9.95 9.23
N GLU A 125 -30.42 -9.36 10.21
CA GLU A 125 -30.02 -7.95 10.19
C GLU A 125 -29.04 -7.69 9.04
N LYS A 126 -28.06 -8.58 8.84
CA LYS A 126 -27.12 -8.49 7.71
C LYS A 126 -27.84 -8.53 6.37
N LEU A 127 -28.81 -9.43 6.22
CA LEU A 127 -29.64 -9.54 5.02
C LEU A 127 -30.40 -8.23 4.75
N GLN A 128 -30.94 -7.60 5.80
CA GLN A 128 -31.61 -6.31 5.67
C GLN A 128 -30.64 -5.19 5.26
N THR A 129 -29.43 -5.17 5.80
CA THR A 129 -28.38 -4.22 5.39
C THR A 129 -27.97 -4.44 3.93
N ILE A 130 -27.77 -5.70 3.52
CA ILE A 130 -27.46 -6.08 2.13
C ILE A 130 -28.55 -5.59 1.16
N SER A 131 -29.82 -5.66 1.54
CA SER A 131 -30.93 -5.19 0.68
C SER A 131 -30.85 -3.71 0.31
N ARG A 132 -30.06 -2.91 1.04
CA ARG A 132 -29.86 -1.47 0.78
C ARG A 132 -28.69 -1.19 -0.13
N PHE A 133 -27.81 -2.18 -0.34
CA PHE A 133 -26.65 -2.06 -1.19
C PHE A 133 -27.03 -1.98 -2.66
N LYS A 134 -26.15 -1.38 -3.44
CA LYS A 134 -26.28 -1.26 -4.89
C LYS A 134 -24.98 -1.68 -5.56
N PRO A 135 -25.06 -2.23 -6.79
CA PRO A 135 -23.87 -2.42 -7.61
C PRO A 135 -23.07 -1.12 -7.74
N GLY A 136 -21.75 -1.23 -7.58
CA GLY A 136 -20.81 -0.11 -7.56
C GLY A 136 -20.58 0.52 -6.19
N ASP A 137 -21.32 0.13 -5.14
CA ASP A 137 -20.99 0.56 -3.78
C ASP A 137 -19.69 -0.07 -3.29
N ILE A 138 -18.91 0.71 -2.54
CA ILE A 138 -17.63 0.32 -1.98
C ILE A 138 -17.77 -0.06 -0.50
N LEU A 139 -17.17 -1.19 -0.14
CA LEU A 139 -17.16 -1.76 1.21
C LEU A 139 -15.72 -2.03 1.65
N LEU A 140 -15.38 -1.61 2.87
CA LEU A 140 -14.19 -2.11 3.57
C LEU A 140 -14.67 -3.08 4.66
N THR A 141 -14.30 -4.36 4.53
CA THR A 141 -14.76 -5.40 5.46
C THR A 141 -13.87 -6.63 5.42
N ARG A 142 -13.96 -7.46 6.45
CA ARG A 142 -13.36 -8.80 6.47
C ARG A 142 -14.37 -9.84 6.02
N ILE A 143 -13.95 -10.70 5.11
CA ILE A 143 -14.72 -11.90 4.72
C ILE A 143 -14.01 -13.15 5.23
N SER A 144 -14.81 -14.17 5.57
CA SER A 144 -14.35 -15.46 6.06
C SER A 144 -14.89 -16.59 5.19
N PRO A 145 -14.12 -17.66 4.94
CA PRO A 145 -14.62 -18.81 4.19
C PRO A 145 -15.79 -19.48 4.91
N LEU A 146 -16.79 -19.89 4.13
CA LEU A 146 -17.90 -20.74 4.56
C LEU A 146 -17.79 -22.11 3.91
N THR A 147 -17.50 -22.12 2.61
CA THR A 147 -17.20 -23.30 1.79
C THR A 147 -15.96 -22.98 0.93
N ASP A 148 -15.64 -23.83 -0.04
CA ASP A 148 -14.59 -23.54 -1.02
C ASP A 148 -14.97 -22.39 -1.98
N SER A 149 -16.27 -22.12 -2.14
CA SER A 149 -16.80 -21.12 -3.08
C SER A 149 -17.52 -19.94 -2.40
N ASP A 150 -18.10 -20.18 -1.22
CA ASP A 150 -18.91 -19.19 -0.51
C ASP A 150 -18.18 -18.63 0.70
N TRP A 151 -18.46 -17.36 0.96
CA TRP A 151 -17.88 -16.58 2.03
C TRP A 151 -18.98 -15.96 2.89
N ILE A 152 -18.62 -15.52 4.09
CA ILE A 152 -19.49 -14.76 4.99
C ILE A 152 -18.79 -13.47 5.40
N PHE A 153 -19.57 -12.46 5.77
CA PHE A 153 -19.02 -11.31 6.48
C PHE A 153 -18.53 -11.75 7.86
N SER A 154 -17.26 -11.48 8.19
CA SER A 154 -16.69 -11.86 9.48
C SER A 154 -17.22 -10.97 10.61
N GLY A 155 -17.23 -9.66 10.39
CA GLY A 155 -17.62 -8.64 11.36
C GLY A 155 -18.39 -7.49 10.72
N THR A 156 -18.29 -6.31 11.33
CA THR A 156 -18.86 -5.07 10.77
C THR A 156 -18.21 -4.69 9.44
N HIS A 157 -18.81 -3.75 8.72
CA HIS A 157 -18.25 -3.20 7.49
C HIS A 157 -18.34 -1.69 7.51
N THR A 158 -17.35 -1.05 6.89
CA THR A 158 -17.40 0.37 6.59
C THR A 158 -18.01 0.53 5.20
N PHE A 159 -19.24 1.06 5.15
CA PHE A 159 -19.91 1.39 3.90
C PHE A 159 -19.45 2.76 3.39
N MET A 160 -18.84 2.79 2.21
CA MET A 160 -18.33 4.02 1.60
C MET A 160 -19.23 4.52 0.44
N GLY A 161 -20.22 3.72 0.04
CA GLY A 161 -21.11 4.00 -1.09
C GLY A 161 -20.36 4.02 -2.42
N ASN A 162 -21.01 4.53 -3.46
CA ASN A 162 -20.39 4.67 -4.78
C ASN A 162 -19.36 5.82 -4.78
N LEU A 163 -18.09 5.48 -5.02
CA LEU A 163 -16.98 6.43 -5.05
C LEU A 163 -16.58 6.75 -6.48
N GLY A 164 -16.54 8.04 -6.82
CA GLY A 164 -15.88 8.51 -8.05
C GLY A 164 -14.37 8.21 -8.01
N LYS A 165 -13.73 8.14 -9.19
CA LYS A 165 -12.33 7.70 -9.37
C LYS A 165 -11.34 8.36 -8.39
N PRO A 166 -11.37 9.69 -8.13
CA PRO A 166 -10.44 10.31 -7.19
C PRO A 166 -10.63 9.84 -5.74
N LYS A 167 -11.88 9.67 -5.30
CA LYS A 167 -12.17 9.19 -3.93
C LYS A 167 -11.81 7.72 -3.78
N LEU A 168 -12.02 6.92 -4.81
CA LEU A 168 -11.63 5.52 -4.82
C LEU A 168 -10.10 5.36 -4.76
N ALA A 169 -9.35 6.14 -5.54
CA ALA A 169 -7.88 6.15 -5.46
C ALA A 169 -7.38 6.50 -4.05
N VAL A 170 -8.01 7.47 -3.37
CA VAL A 170 -7.72 7.79 -1.97
C VAL A 170 -8.07 6.63 -1.04
N ALA A 171 -9.22 5.97 -1.24
CA ALA A 171 -9.61 4.81 -0.44
C ALA A 171 -8.62 3.64 -0.57
N ILE A 172 -8.11 3.39 -1.78
CA ILE A 172 -7.07 2.37 -2.04
C ILE A 172 -5.74 2.77 -1.39
N GLY A 173 -5.33 4.05 -1.48
CA GLY A 173 -4.15 4.55 -0.78
C GLY A 173 -4.26 4.36 0.74
N ASN A 174 -5.39 4.74 1.33
CA ASN A 174 -5.67 4.53 2.75
C ASN A 174 -5.68 3.03 3.11
N PHE A 175 -6.14 2.16 2.20
CA PHE A 175 -6.07 0.72 2.42
C PHE A 175 -4.62 0.23 2.47
N LYS A 176 -3.80 0.62 1.49
CA LYS A 176 -2.36 0.29 1.46
C LYS A 176 -1.66 0.73 2.74
N ASP A 177 -1.97 1.91 3.27
CA ASP A 177 -1.31 2.44 4.46
C ASP A 177 -1.71 1.73 5.75
N ASN A 178 -3.00 1.38 5.90
CA ASN A 178 -3.54 0.88 7.17
C ASN A 178 -3.66 -0.65 7.23
N TYR A 179 -3.73 -1.33 6.08
CA TYR A 179 -3.97 -2.77 5.96
C TYR A 179 -2.89 -3.47 5.12
N LYS A 180 -1.62 -3.08 5.33
CA LYS A 180 -0.45 -3.60 4.59
C LYS A 180 -0.39 -5.12 4.51
N ASN A 181 -0.66 -5.80 5.63
CA ASN A 181 -0.64 -7.26 5.71
C ASN A 181 -1.74 -7.95 4.89
N HIS A 182 -2.74 -7.20 4.41
CA HIS A 182 -3.79 -7.71 3.55
C HIS A 182 -3.60 -7.36 2.07
N LEU A 183 -2.57 -6.58 1.75
CA LEU A 183 -2.27 -6.24 0.36
C LEU A 183 -1.95 -7.53 -0.41
N TYR A 184 -2.83 -7.86 -1.37
CA TYR A 184 -2.77 -9.09 -2.17
C TYR A 184 -2.80 -10.40 -1.37
N SER A 185 -3.28 -10.38 -0.12
CA SER A 185 -3.35 -11.58 0.73
C SER A 185 -4.20 -12.72 0.13
N ASP A 186 -5.17 -12.35 -0.72
CA ASP A 186 -6.01 -13.27 -1.47
C ASP A 186 -5.43 -13.68 -2.83
N ALA A 187 -4.29 -13.11 -3.24
CA ALA A 187 -3.58 -13.37 -4.49
C ALA A 187 -2.05 -13.43 -4.27
N PRO A 188 -1.53 -14.48 -3.62
CA PRO A 188 -0.11 -14.59 -3.27
C PRO A 188 0.82 -14.52 -4.50
N ASP A 189 0.36 -15.01 -5.65
CA ASP A 189 1.01 -14.93 -6.94
C ASP A 189 1.21 -13.47 -7.42
N LEU A 190 0.23 -12.58 -7.21
CA LEU A 190 0.39 -11.14 -7.49
C LEU A 190 1.37 -10.47 -6.51
N LEU A 191 1.37 -10.90 -5.25
CA LEU A 191 2.31 -10.39 -4.24
C LEU A 191 3.74 -10.76 -4.60
N GLU A 192 3.96 -12.01 -5.04
CA GLU A 192 5.27 -12.48 -5.50
C GLU A 192 5.75 -11.72 -6.74
N GLU A 193 4.89 -11.55 -7.75
CA GLU A 193 5.20 -10.75 -8.95
C GLU A 193 5.57 -9.29 -8.57
N ALA A 194 4.84 -8.69 -7.61
CA ALA A 194 5.15 -7.36 -7.13
C ALA A 194 6.54 -7.30 -6.47
N TRP A 195 6.91 -8.27 -5.63
CA TRP A 195 8.24 -8.33 -5.03
C TRP A 195 9.35 -8.56 -6.05
N GLN A 196 9.15 -9.46 -7.01
CA GLN A 196 10.10 -9.71 -8.09
C GLN A 196 10.36 -8.44 -8.91
N SER A 197 9.34 -7.60 -9.13
CA SER A 197 9.52 -6.33 -9.83
C SER A 197 10.46 -5.36 -9.12
N VAL A 198 10.48 -5.35 -7.78
CA VAL A 198 11.37 -4.51 -6.97
C VAL A 198 12.82 -4.96 -7.12
N GLU A 199 13.05 -6.28 -7.09
CA GLU A 199 14.37 -6.87 -7.29
C GLU A 199 14.90 -6.59 -8.71
N GLN A 200 14.04 -6.75 -9.72
CA GLN A 200 14.38 -6.42 -11.11
C GLN A 200 14.71 -4.94 -11.27
N TYR A 201 13.92 -4.04 -10.68
CA TYR A 201 14.20 -2.60 -10.67
C TYR A 201 15.54 -2.29 -10.02
N TYR A 202 15.85 -2.92 -8.87
CA TYR A 202 17.13 -2.76 -8.20
C TYR A 202 18.32 -3.15 -9.09
N GLN A 203 18.26 -4.32 -9.74
CA GLN A 203 19.33 -4.76 -10.64
C GLN A 203 19.50 -3.79 -11.81
N GLN A 204 18.40 -3.37 -12.43
CA GLN A 204 18.42 -2.40 -13.53
C GLN A 204 19.01 -1.06 -13.09
N PHE A 205 18.71 -0.62 -11.87
CA PHE A 205 19.23 0.62 -11.28
C PHE A 205 20.76 0.52 -11.12
N VAL A 206 21.24 -0.57 -10.53
CA VAL A 206 22.68 -0.82 -10.34
C VAL A 206 23.39 -0.88 -11.69
N ASP A 207 22.82 -1.55 -12.69
CA ASP A 207 23.40 -1.65 -14.04
C ASP A 207 23.51 -0.29 -14.73
N PHE A 208 22.50 0.58 -14.57
CA PHE A 208 22.47 1.89 -15.22
C PHE A 208 23.33 2.94 -14.50
N PHE A 209 23.28 2.97 -13.17
CA PHE A 209 23.97 3.97 -12.35
C PHE A 209 25.37 3.54 -11.90
N GLY A 210 25.72 2.26 -12.02
CA GLY A 210 27.00 1.69 -11.59
C GLY A 210 27.09 1.38 -10.10
N GLY A 211 25.99 1.54 -9.35
CA GLY A 211 25.91 1.33 -7.92
C GLY A 211 24.49 1.47 -7.40
N ASP A 212 24.28 1.10 -6.14
CA ASP A 212 22.99 1.20 -5.47
C ASP A 212 22.71 2.59 -4.87
N GLU A 213 23.70 3.48 -4.87
CA GLU A 213 23.64 4.84 -4.34
C GLU A 213 24.21 5.82 -5.35
N ILE A 214 23.46 6.89 -5.60
CA ILE A 214 23.92 8.03 -6.40
C ILE A 214 23.52 9.35 -5.72
N THR A 215 24.38 10.35 -5.83
CA THR A 215 24.13 11.68 -5.30
C THR A 215 24.37 12.73 -6.37
N MET A 216 23.37 13.56 -6.66
CA MET A 216 23.47 14.64 -7.64
C MET A 216 22.39 15.72 -7.39
N PRO A 217 22.46 16.89 -8.05
CA PRO A 217 21.40 17.89 -7.98
C PRO A 217 20.05 17.33 -8.42
N GLY A 218 18.97 17.73 -7.74
CA GLY A 218 17.63 17.17 -7.95
C GLY A 218 17.12 17.26 -9.38
N TYR A 219 17.45 18.35 -10.09
CA TYR A 219 17.11 18.52 -11.50
C TYR A 219 17.83 17.50 -12.39
N GLN A 220 19.11 17.23 -12.12
CA GLN A 220 19.89 16.24 -12.87
C GLN A 220 19.39 14.82 -12.55
N LEU A 221 19.10 14.54 -11.28
CA LEU A 221 18.54 13.26 -10.85
C LEU A 221 17.22 12.96 -11.55
N ASN A 222 16.31 13.94 -11.61
CA ASN A 222 15.03 13.78 -12.30
C ASN A 222 15.22 13.46 -13.79
N LYS A 223 16.17 14.12 -14.46
CA LYS A 223 16.48 13.82 -15.87
C LYS A 223 17.04 12.41 -16.06
N LYS A 224 17.94 11.99 -15.16
CA LYS A 224 18.56 10.66 -15.21
C LYS A 224 17.57 9.54 -14.91
N ILE A 225 16.63 9.76 -14.00
CA ILE A 225 15.55 8.80 -13.73
C ILE A 225 14.60 8.68 -14.92
N ALA A 226 14.26 9.78 -15.59
CA ALA A 226 13.46 9.72 -16.82
C ALA A 226 14.18 8.91 -17.92
N GLU A 227 15.47 9.15 -18.16
CA GLU A 227 16.29 8.38 -19.10
C GLU A 227 16.35 6.89 -18.73
N PHE A 228 16.53 6.59 -17.44
CA PHE A 228 16.52 5.23 -16.92
C PHE A 228 15.18 4.52 -17.17
N GLN A 229 14.07 5.21 -16.93
CA GLN A 229 12.72 4.68 -17.17
C GLN A 229 12.42 4.41 -18.63
N GLU A 230 12.85 5.30 -19.53
CA GLU A 230 12.73 5.10 -20.98
C GLU A 230 13.45 3.81 -21.40
N ILE A 231 14.68 3.60 -20.93
CA ILE A 231 15.46 2.38 -21.22
C ILE A 231 14.77 1.12 -20.70
N ILE A 232 14.20 1.18 -19.49
CA ILE A 232 13.49 0.04 -18.91
C ILE A 232 12.20 -0.26 -19.70
N SER A 233 11.41 0.77 -20.02
CA SER A 233 10.19 0.62 -20.81
C SER A 233 10.50 0.01 -22.18
N ASP A 234 11.55 0.51 -22.86
CA ASP A 234 12.02 -0.06 -24.14
C ASP A 234 12.43 -1.53 -24.02
N LYS A 235 13.12 -1.91 -22.93
CA LYS A 235 13.49 -3.32 -22.69
C LYS A 235 12.26 -4.19 -22.50
N TYR A 236 11.26 -3.72 -21.76
CA TYR A 236 10.00 -4.45 -21.57
C TYR A 236 9.22 -4.60 -22.89
N LEU A 237 9.12 -3.53 -23.68
CA LEU A 237 8.46 -3.57 -24.99
C LEU A 237 9.14 -4.57 -25.93
N LYS A 238 10.47 -4.55 -26.00
CA LYS A 238 11.23 -5.53 -26.81
C LYS A 238 11.07 -6.96 -26.31
N ALA A 239 11.07 -7.17 -24.99
CA ALA A 239 10.83 -8.49 -24.40
C ALA A 239 9.42 -9.01 -24.67
N ALA A 240 8.43 -8.11 -24.81
CA ALA A 240 7.07 -8.43 -25.22
C ALA A 240 6.92 -8.66 -26.74
N GLY A 241 8.02 -8.60 -27.51
CA GLY A 241 8.03 -8.80 -28.96
C GLY A 241 7.54 -7.58 -29.75
N LEU A 242 7.43 -6.41 -29.13
CA LEU A 242 7.05 -5.17 -29.79
C LEU A 242 8.29 -4.47 -30.33
N ASP A 243 8.22 -4.07 -31.60
CA ASP A 243 9.26 -3.29 -32.24
C ASP A 243 9.13 -1.82 -31.84
N THR A 244 10.01 -1.36 -30.94
CA THR A 244 10.02 0.03 -30.45
C THR A 244 10.48 1.04 -31.52
N SER A 245 10.85 0.59 -32.72
CA SER A 245 11.18 1.46 -33.86
C SER A 245 9.98 1.78 -34.76
N LYS A 246 8.85 1.10 -34.56
CA LYS A 246 7.61 1.31 -35.33
C LYS A 246 6.74 2.39 -34.74
N SER A 247 6.05 3.15 -35.59
CA SER A 247 5.06 4.14 -35.12
C SER A 247 3.82 3.45 -34.54
N LEU A 248 3.05 4.14 -33.70
CA LEU A 248 1.76 3.65 -33.20
C LEU A 248 0.83 3.19 -34.34
N ASP A 249 0.88 3.88 -35.48
CA ASP A 249 0.06 3.59 -36.66
C ASP A 249 0.49 2.27 -37.33
N GLU A 250 1.78 1.96 -37.32
CA GLU A 250 2.33 0.69 -37.84
C GLU A 250 1.98 -0.49 -36.93
N ILE A 251 2.05 -0.29 -35.61
CA ILE A 251 1.67 -1.30 -34.60
C ILE A 251 0.15 -1.59 -34.67
N ALA A 252 -0.66 -0.56 -34.88
CA ALA A 252 -2.11 -0.65 -35.04
C ALA A 252 -2.53 -1.41 -36.29
N ALA A 253 -1.86 -1.13 -37.43
CA ALA A 253 -2.09 -1.79 -38.70
C ALA A 253 -1.76 -3.29 -38.65
N GLU A 254 -0.72 -3.67 -37.92
CA GLU A 254 -0.34 -5.09 -37.73
C GLU A 254 -1.27 -5.83 -36.76
N SER A 255 -1.87 -5.12 -35.79
CA SER A 255 -2.75 -5.70 -34.76
C SER A 255 -4.24 -5.70 -35.14
N GLY A 256 -4.62 -5.11 -36.29
CA GLY A 256 -6.00 -5.05 -36.77
C GLY A 256 -6.91 -4.09 -36.00
N ILE A 257 -6.33 -3.08 -35.34
CA ILE A 257 -7.05 -2.11 -34.49
C ILE A 257 -7.26 -0.82 -35.30
N GLY A 258 -8.50 -0.34 -35.38
CA GLY A 258 -8.85 0.85 -36.17
C GLY A 258 -8.39 2.16 -35.51
N GLU A 259 -7.98 3.14 -36.33
CA GLU A 259 -7.54 4.48 -35.90
C GLU A 259 -8.53 5.17 -34.94
N ASP A 260 -9.83 4.91 -35.08
CA ASP A 260 -10.88 5.49 -34.24
C ASP A 260 -10.84 4.99 -32.79
N GLU A 261 -10.45 3.73 -32.54
CA GLU A 261 -10.30 3.18 -31.19
C GLU A 261 -9.08 3.76 -30.48
N ILE A 262 -8.01 4.02 -31.23
CA ILE A 262 -6.77 4.63 -30.74
C ILE A 262 -6.99 6.10 -30.42
N GLN A 263 -7.71 6.81 -31.29
CA GLN A 263 -8.00 8.23 -31.09
C GLN A 263 -8.99 8.45 -29.93
N ALA A 264 -9.89 7.49 -29.68
CA ALA A 264 -10.75 7.49 -28.50
C ALA A 264 -9.94 7.28 -27.20
N ALA A 265 -9.05 6.28 -27.16
CA ALA A 265 -8.17 6.02 -26.01
C ALA A 265 -7.23 7.20 -25.72
N ALA A 266 -6.65 7.81 -26.75
CA ALA A 266 -5.77 8.98 -26.63
C ALA A 266 -6.52 10.24 -26.16
N LYS A 267 -7.78 10.46 -26.61
CA LYS A 267 -8.62 11.57 -26.16
C LYS A 267 -9.11 11.43 -24.72
N GLU A 268 -9.36 10.21 -24.27
CA GLU A 268 -9.94 9.95 -22.96
C GLU A 268 -8.90 10.19 -21.83
N ILE A 269 -7.64 9.81 -22.07
CA ILE A 269 -6.57 9.79 -21.07
C ILE A 269 -5.66 11.02 -21.14
N GLY A 270 -5.57 11.71 -22.29
CA GLY A 270 -4.80 12.96 -22.41
C GLY A 270 -3.30 12.80 -22.12
N ALA A 271 -2.72 11.65 -22.47
CA ALA A 271 -1.32 11.32 -22.24
C ALA A 271 -0.60 10.91 -23.54
N ASP A 272 0.71 11.08 -23.50
CA ASP A 272 1.70 10.77 -24.55
C ASP A 272 1.55 9.37 -25.16
N SER A 273 2.00 9.22 -26.40
CA SER A 273 1.92 8.00 -27.23
C SER A 273 2.43 6.72 -26.56
N HIS A 274 3.36 6.83 -25.60
CA HIS A 274 3.94 5.69 -24.88
C HIS A 274 2.95 4.96 -23.95
N VAL A 275 1.99 5.67 -23.33
CA VAL A 275 1.01 5.07 -22.40
C VAL A 275 -0.02 4.22 -23.16
N VAL A 276 -0.31 4.62 -24.39
CA VAL A 276 -1.24 3.91 -25.28
C VAL A 276 -0.68 2.52 -25.64
N SER A 277 0.63 2.41 -25.89
CA SER A 277 1.32 1.15 -26.14
C SER A 277 1.26 0.19 -24.95
N GLU A 278 1.41 0.69 -23.72
CA GLU A 278 1.34 -0.10 -22.50
C GLU A 278 -0.09 -0.59 -22.19
N MET A 279 -1.13 0.16 -22.58
CA MET A 279 -2.52 -0.29 -22.51
C MET A 279 -2.86 -1.41 -23.49
N PHE A 280 -2.25 -1.41 -24.69
CA PHE A 280 -2.46 -2.48 -25.67
C PHE A 280 -1.84 -3.83 -25.24
N ASN A 281 -0.83 -3.81 -24.36
CA ASN A 281 -0.29 -5.04 -23.73
C ASN A 281 -1.30 -5.76 -22.84
N GLY A 282 -2.28 -5.05 -22.25
CA GLY A 282 -3.32 -5.65 -21.41
C GLY A 282 -4.27 -6.59 -22.17
N LYS A 283 -4.32 -6.52 -23.51
CA LYS A 283 -5.13 -7.43 -24.33
C LYS A 283 -4.38 -8.72 -24.71
N ASN A 284 -3.05 -8.75 -24.62
CA ASN A 284 -2.22 -9.93 -24.87
C ASN A 284 -1.88 -10.69 -23.58
N GLY A 285 -2.89 -10.99 -22.75
CA GLY A 285 -2.99 -12.17 -21.86
C GLY A 285 -1.92 -12.48 -20.81
N ASN A 286 -0.74 -11.87 -20.81
CA ASN A 286 0.42 -12.35 -20.05
C ASN A 286 0.99 -11.36 -19.03
N GLN A 287 0.63 -10.07 -19.05
CA GLN A 287 1.08 -9.12 -18.02
C GLN A 287 -0.10 -8.60 -17.21
N LYS A 288 -0.24 -9.10 -15.98
CA LYS A 288 -1.25 -8.67 -15.00
C LYS A 288 -0.81 -7.41 -14.24
N MET A 289 0.49 -7.11 -14.23
CA MET A 289 1.12 -6.11 -13.36
C MET A 289 1.92 -5.08 -14.18
N VAL A 290 1.90 -3.82 -13.74
CA VAL A 290 2.57 -2.67 -14.39
C VAL A 290 3.41 -1.91 -13.38
N ALA A 291 4.65 -1.59 -13.75
CA ALA A 291 5.53 -0.77 -12.93
C ALA A 291 5.03 0.68 -12.90
N PRO A 292 4.87 1.30 -11.73
CA PRO A 292 4.46 2.70 -11.64
C PRO A 292 5.57 3.63 -12.14
N LYS A 293 5.16 4.77 -12.71
CA LYS A 293 6.11 5.82 -13.05
C LYS A 293 6.67 6.44 -11.77
N VAL A 294 7.97 6.26 -11.56
CA VAL A 294 8.76 7.00 -10.58
C VAL A 294 8.95 8.44 -11.08
N ASP A 295 8.48 9.41 -10.31
CA ASP A 295 8.65 10.81 -10.63
C ASP A 295 9.14 11.54 -9.37
N LEU A 296 10.16 12.39 -9.49
CA LEU A 296 10.63 13.12 -8.32
C LEU A 296 9.59 14.17 -7.90
N PRO A 297 9.20 14.20 -6.61
CA PRO A 297 8.42 15.30 -6.05
C PRO A 297 9.01 16.66 -6.40
N ALA A 298 8.15 17.67 -6.59
CA ALA A 298 8.56 19.01 -7.03
C ALA A 298 9.59 19.66 -6.10
N GLU A 299 9.55 19.33 -4.81
CA GLU A 299 10.50 19.78 -3.80
C GLU A 299 11.90 19.18 -4.05
N LEU A 300 11.96 17.88 -4.31
CA LEU A 300 13.21 17.17 -4.60
C LEU A 300 13.80 17.56 -5.95
N ARG A 301 12.98 17.87 -6.97
CA ARG A 301 13.47 18.38 -8.26
C ARG A 301 14.28 19.67 -8.14
N LYS A 302 13.99 20.49 -7.12
CA LYS A 302 14.65 21.78 -6.88
C LYS A 302 15.74 21.71 -5.82
N ALA A 303 15.92 20.56 -5.17
CA ALA A 303 16.95 20.39 -4.16
C ALA A 303 18.34 20.48 -4.79
N GLU A 304 19.25 21.18 -4.10
CA GLU A 304 20.64 21.34 -4.53
C GLU A 304 21.35 19.99 -4.66
N GLN A 305 20.95 19.03 -3.82
CA GLN A 305 21.48 17.69 -3.79
C GLN A 305 20.41 16.72 -3.33
N VAL A 306 20.34 15.56 -3.96
CA VAL A 306 19.51 14.43 -3.55
C VAL A 306 20.34 13.17 -3.70
N THR A 307 20.34 12.34 -2.66
CA THR A 307 20.87 10.98 -2.72
C THR A 307 19.72 10.03 -3.02
N ALA A 308 19.83 9.24 -4.09
CA ALA A 308 18.92 8.14 -4.38
C ALA A 308 19.60 6.83 -4.01
N ILE A 309 18.93 6.01 -3.21
CA ILE A 309 19.42 4.69 -2.78
C ILE A 309 18.38 3.64 -3.20
N SER A 310 18.83 2.62 -3.93
CA SER A 310 18.00 1.50 -4.38
C SER A 310 18.31 0.25 -3.56
N HIS A 311 17.29 -0.54 -3.24
CA HIS A 311 17.43 -1.84 -2.58
C HIS A 311 16.40 -2.83 -3.10
N SER A 312 16.78 -4.10 -3.22
CA SER A 312 15.92 -5.19 -3.74
C SER A 312 14.66 -5.49 -2.91
N ARG A 313 14.56 -4.91 -1.71
CA ARG A 313 13.45 -5.10 -0.75
C ARG A 313 12.91 -3.81 -0.14
N TRP A 314 13.74 -2.78 0.02
CA TRP A 314 13.31 -1.48 0.56
C TRP A 314 12.96 -0.48 -0.54
N GLY A 315 13.13 -0.87 -1.80
CA GLY A 315 12.79 -0.08 -2.98
C GLY A 315 13.75 1.09 -3.19
N LEU A 316 13.23 2.14 -3.82
CA LEU A 316 13.97 3.36 -4.11
C LEU A 316 13.65 4.45 -3.08
N ILE A 317 14.69 5.02 -2.48
CA ILE A 317 14.61 6.01 -1.40
C ILE A 317 15.31 7.28 -1.86
N PHE A 318 14.69 8.44 -1.63
CA PHE A 318 15.28 9.74 -1.95
C PHE A 318 15.56 10.53 -0.68
N LEU A 319 16.81 10.92 -0.48
CA LEU A 319 17.30 11.59 0.72
C LEU A 319 17.95 12.93 0.36
N PRO A 320 17.24 14.06 0.46
CA PRO A 320 17.78 15.39 0.12
C PRO A 320 18.86 15.88 1.09
N THR A 321 19.03 15.22 2.23
CA THR A 321 19.90 15.66 3.33
C THR A 321 20.92 14.60 3.75
N TYR A 322 21.07 13.52 2.99
CA TYR A 322 21.93 12.38 3.36
C TYR A 322 23.39 12.81 3.53
N THR A 323 23.92 13.60 2.59
CA THR A 323 25.29 14.14 2.67
C THR A 323 25.50 15.04 3.88
N LYS A 324 24.45 15.75 4.35
CA LYS A 324 24.53 16.55 5.58
C LYS A 324 24.63 15.67 6.81
N VAL A 325 23.86 14.57 6.86
CA VAL A 325 23.96 13.59 7.95
C VAL A 325 25.32 12.92 7.97
N THR A 326 25.86 12.46 6.84
CA THR A 326 27.20 11.87 6.81
C THR A 326 28.29 12.88 7.20
N THR A 327 28.12 14.17 6.88
CA THR A 327 29.00 15.25 7.35
C THR A 327 28.94 15.41 8.88
N ILE A 328 27.74 15.34 9.48
CA ILE A 328 27.55 15.36 10.94
C ILE A 328 28.25 14.17 11.60
N LEU A 329 28.09 12.97 11.04
CA LEU A 329 28.74 11.76 11.55
C LEU A 329 30.27 11.85 11.47
N LEU A 330 30.82 12.47 10.42
CA LEU A 330 32.25 12.58 10.22
C LEU A 330 32.92 13.73 11.01
N ALA A 331 32.14 14.57 11.69
CA ALA A 331 32.68 15.69 12.45
C ALA A 331 33.19 15.26 13.84
N ASP A 332 34.29 15.88 14.30
CA ASP A 332 34.84 15.62 15.64
C ASP A 332 33.87 16.04 16.75
N ASP A 333 33.24 17.21 16.55
CA ASP A 333 32.17 17.76 17.39
C ASP A 333 30.93 18.04 16.51
N TRP A 334 30.06 17.03 16.44
CA TRP A 334 28.83 17.10 15.66
C TRP A 334 27.85 18.17 16.18
N GLN A 335 27.91 18.51 17.48
CA GLN A 335 27.03 19.50 18.10
C GLN A 335 27.38 20.94 17.67
N SER A 336 28.61 21.16 17.21
CA SER A 336 29.06 22.45 16.67
C SER A 336 28.44 22.78 15.30
N ILE A 337 27.87 21.79 14.60
CA ILE A 337 27.27 21.97 13.27
C ILE A 337 25.86 22.55 13.43
N ASP A 338 25.63 23.71 12.83
CA ASP A 338 24.33 24.38 12.87
C ASP A 338 23.21 23.48 12.33
N GLY A 339 22.14 23.34 13.12
CA GLY A 339 20.99 22.51 12.79
C GLY A 339 21.19 20.99 12.89
N ALA A 340 22.33 20.49 13.37
CA ALA A 340 22.61 19.06 13.44
C ALA A 340 21.60 18.28 14.29
N GLU A 341 21.29 18.76 15.50
CA GLU A 341 20.31 18.12 16.39
C GLU A 341 18.94 18.00 15.72
N LYS A 342 18.48 19.06 15.05
CA LYS A 342 17.21 19.08 14.34
C LYS A 342 17.20 18.06 13.19
N LEU A 343 18.32 17.90 12.50
CA LEU A 343 18.43 16.95 11.39
C LEU A 343 18.45 15.50 11.88
N ILE A 344 19.17 15.19 12.97
CA ILE A 344 19.16 13.85 13.58
C ILE A 344 17.75 13.49 14.07
N ARG A 345 17.08 14.43 14.76
CA ARG A 345 15.68 14.29 15.16
C ARG A 345 14.77 13.98 13.97
N HIS A 346 14.91 14.74 12.89
CA HIS A 346 14.14 14.53 11.67
C HIS A 346 14.40 13.14 11.07
N TYR A 347 15.64 12.63 11.07
CA TYR A 347 15.94 11.29 10.57
C TYR A 347 15.27 10.19 11.41
N LEU A 348 15.18 10.38 12.72
CA LEU A 348 14.52 9.44 13.63
C LEU A 348 12.99 9.48 13.44
N GLU A 349 12.41 10.68 13.29
CA GLU A 349 10.95 10.85 13.24
C GLU A 349 10.34 10.65 11.85
N ASP A 350 11.07 10.92 10.76
CA ASP A 350 10.54 10.84 9.40
C ASP A 350 10.37 9.38 8.94
N LYS A 351 9.14 9.00 8.59
CA LYS A 351 8.78 7.65 8.15
C LYS A 351 9.34 7.28 6.77
N SER A 352 9.65 8.26 5.92
CA SER A 352 10.29 8.03 4.63
C SER A 352 11.74 7.56 4.77
N ILE A 353 12.36 7.85 5.92
CA ILE A 353 13.70 7.36 6.29
C ILE A 353 13.51 6.04 7.05
N ASN A 354 13.46 4.95 6.29
CA ASN A 354 13.20 3.60 6.80
C ASN A 354 14.42 2.99 7.52
N ALA A 355 14.21 1.82 8.14
CA ALA A 355 15.25 1.14 8.93
C ALA A 355 16.50 0.82 8.12
N TYR A 356 16.37 0.50 6.82
CA TYR A 356 17.51 0.22 5.96
C TYR A 356 18.52 1.37 5.88
N ILE A 357 18.07 2.63 5.84
CA ILE A 357 18.99 3.77 5.84
C ILE A 357 19.82 3.82 7.13
N TRP A 358 19.21 3.51 8.27
CA TRP A 358 19.89 3.45 9.55
C TRP A 358 20.88 2.29 9.64
N HIS A 359 20.52 1.10 9.15
CA HIS A 359 21.44 -0.03 9.04
C HIS A 359 22.63 0.28 8.14
N ARG A 360 22.40 0.96 7.01
CA ARG A 360 23.46 1.40 6.09
C ARG A 360 24.41 2.38 6.78
N LEU A 361 23.88 3.39 7.48
CA LEU A 361 24.67 4.33 8.27
C LEU A 361 25.45 3.62 9.39
N ALA A 362 24.83 2.65 10.06
CA ALA A 362 25.47 1.87 11.12
C ALA A 362 26.62 1.02 10.60
N GLN A 363 26.49 0.46 9.39
CA GLN A 363 27.55 -0.29 8.75
C GLN A 363 28.71 0.61 8.29
N GLN A 364 28.40 1.80 7.75
CA GLN A 364 29.40 2.72 7.21
C GLN A 364 30.10 3.56 8.29
N TYR A 365 29.39 3.91 9.36
CA TYR A 365 29.85 4.84 10.41
C TYR A 365 29.53 4.30 11.82
N PRO A 366 29.93 3.07 12.19
CA PRO A 366 29.46 2.41 13.41
C PRO A 366 29.79 3.21 14.68
N THR A 367 31.04 3.64 14.85
CA THR A 367 31.47 4.38 16.05
C THR A 367 30.87 5.78 16.11
N GLN A 368 30.81 6.47 14.97
CA GLN A 368 30.32 7.84 14.89
C GLN A 368 28.82 7.90 15.15
N LEU A 369 28.06 6.99 14.52
CA LEU A 369 26.62 6.91 14.69
C LEU A 369 26.25 6.56 16.13
N GLU A 370 26.95 5.58 16.73
CA GLU A 370 26.73 5.21 18.13
C GLU A 370 26.93 6.42 19.05
N LYS A 371 28.04 7.16 18.91
CA LYS A 371 28.32 8.36 19.70
C LYS A 371 27.25 9.44 19.54
N VAL A 372 26.85 9.74 18.29
CA VAL A 372 25.82 10.74 18.02
C VAL A 372 24.48 10.34 18.66
N LEU A 373 24.10 9.06 18.60
CA LEU A 373 22.87 8.56 19.21
C LEU A 373 22.94 8.55 20.75
N GLN A 374 24.07 8.14 21.34
CA GLN A 374 24.29 8.22 22.79
C GLN A 374 24.12 9.65 23.30
N ASP A 375 24.77 10.62 22.63
CA ASP A 375 24.71 12.04 22.98
C ASP A 375 23.29 12.61 22.78
N PHE A 376 22.67 12.37 21.62
CA PHE A 376 21.36 12.91 21.27
C PHE A 376 20.23 12.35 22.15
N LEU A 377 20.25 11.04 22.40
CA LEU A 377 19.24 10.36 23.22
C LEU A 377 19.50 10.51 24.71
N GLN A 378 20.68 11.01 25.11
CA GLN A 378 21.16 11.03 26.49
C GLN A 378 21.21 9.61 27.10
N ARG A 379 21.63 8.62 26.30
CA ARG A 379 21.72 7.20 26.67
C ARG A 379 23.18 6.72 26.50
N PRO A 380 24.08 6.94 27.49
CA PRO A 380 25.50 6.61 27.33
C PRO A 380 25.79 5.11 27.21
N GLU A 381 24.87 4.26 27.68
CA GLU A 381 24.97 2.80 27.57
C GLU A 381 24.39 2.25 26.26
N PHE A 382 23.84 3.11 25.38
CA PHE A 382 23.27 2.68 24.10
C PHE A 382 24.35 2.02 23.24
N SER A 383 24.10 0.80 22.79
CA SER A 383 24.96 0.11 21.83
C SER A 383 24.25 -0.04 20.49
N LEU A 384 24.88 0.44 19.43
CA LEU A 384 24.36 0.36 18.07
C LEU A 384 24.16 -1.09 17.61
N ALA A 385 24.98 -2.02 18.12
CA ALA A 385 24.91 -3.43 17.74
C ALA A 385 23.70 -4.17 18.32
N THR A 386 23.17 -3.73 19.47
CA THR A 386 22.08 -4.44 20.17
C THR A 386 20.78 -3.63 20.21
N ASP A 387 20.86 -2.31 20.21
CA ASP A 387 19.74 -1.45 20.59
C ASP A 387 19.14 -0.70 19.38
N LEU A 388 19.77 -0.76 18.22
CA LEU A 388 19.32 -0.02 17.03
C LEU A 388 17.90 -0.39 16.63
N ASP A 389 17.57 -1.68 16.53
CA ASP A 389 16.23 -2.10 16.07
C ASP A 389 15.15 -1.69 17.06
N ALA A 390 15.43 -1.82 18.36
CA ALA A 390 14.52 -1.38 19.42
C ALA A 390 14.30 0.14 19.37
N LEU A 391 15.36 0.92 19.12
CA LEU A 391 15.26 2.36 18.90
C LEU A 391 14.43 2.70 17.66
N LEU A 392 14.67 2.05 16.52
CA LEU A 392 13.92 2.30 15.29
C LEU A 392 12.42 1.97 15.48
N GLN A 393 12.10 0.90 16.22
CA GLN A 393 10.74 0.55 16.61
C GLN A 393 10.11 1.59 17.56
N GLU A 394 10.87 2.15 18.51
CA GLU A 394 10.43 3.25 19.40
C GLU A 394 9.94 4.46 18.57
N PHE A 395 10.62 4.75 17.46
CA PHE A 395 10.25 5.80 16.51
C PHE A 395 9.27 5.35 15.41
N GLY A 396 8.67 4.17 15.55
CA GLY A 396 7.62 3.67 14.65
C GLY A 396 8.12 3.29 13.25
N LYS A 397 9.40 2.94 13.12
CA LYS A 397 9.97 2.41 11.87
C LYS A 397 9.82 0.90 11.85
N SER A 398 9.34 0.37 10.72
CA SER A 398 9.33 -1.08 10.48
C SER A 398 10.77 -1.57 10.30
N ILE A 399 11.12 -2.69 10.96
CA ILE A 399 12.40 -3.39 10.78
C ILE A 399 12.31 -4.36 9.58
N GLU A 400 11.10 -4.79 9.25
CA GLU A 400 10.85 -5.63 8.08
C GLU A 400 10.49 -4.76 6.87
N PRO A 401 10.95 -5.13 5.66
CA PRO A 401 10.60 -4.43 4.44
C PRO A 401 9.13 -4.63 4.11
N GLU A 402 8.44 -3.53 3.85
CA GLU A 402 7.07 -3.51 3.30
C GLU A 402 7.15 -3.34 1.78
N LEU A 403 6.10 -3.75 1.05
CA LEU A 403 6.06 -3.65 -0.41
C LEU A 403 6.27 -2.19 -0.84
N PRO A 404 7.38 -1.84 -1.52
CA PRO A 404 7.69 -0.46 -1.85
C PRO A 404 6.75 0.14 -2.90
N GLU A 405 6.64 1.47 -2.93
CA GLU A 405 5.83 2.21 -3.93
C GLU A 405 6.30 1.99 -5.38
N ILE A 406 7.54 1.55 -5.59
CA ILE A 406 8.05 1.23 -6.92
C ILE A 406 7.63 -0.16 -7.42
N ALA A 407 7.02 -0.99 -6.55
CA ALA A 407 6.56 -2.31 -6.93
C ALA A 407 5.45 -2.20 -7.98
N SER A 408 5.47 -3.13 -8.93
CA SER A 408 4.40 -3.23 -9.92
C SER A 408 3.04 -3.45 -9.25
N VAL A 409 2.00 -2.91 -9.86
CA VAL A 409 0.61 -3.02 -9.41
C VAL A 409 -0.27 -3.59 -10.52
N PRO A 410 -1.41 -4.21 -10.21
CA PRO A 410 -2.34 -4.66 -11.23
C PRO A 410 -2.73 -3.56 -12.20
N LEU A 411 -2.88 -3.91 -13.49
CA LEU A 411 -3.15 -2.95 -14.56
C LEU A 411 -4.38 -2.07 -14.29
N HIS A 412 -5.45 -2.64 -13.74
CA HIS A 412 -6.66 -1.86 -13.43
C HIS A 412 -6.44 -0.83 -12.32
N LEU A 413 -5.57 -1.13 -11.35
CA LEU A 413 -5.15 -0.16 -10.33
C LEU A 413 -4.33 0.96 -10.94
N HIS A 414 -3.35 0.62 -11.78
CA HIS A 414 -2.56 1.61 -12.50
C HIS A 414 -3.45 2.59 -13.27
N ASN A 415 -4.38 2.05 -14.08
CA ASN A 415 -5.30 2.84 -14.88
C ASN A 415 -6.17 3.76 -14.01
N LEU A 416 -6.73 3.23 -12.92
CA LEU A 416 -7.54 4.01 -11.98
C LEU A 416 -6.75 5.21 -11.41
N PHE A 417 -5.49 5.01 -11.00
CA PHE A 417 -4.66 6.11 -10.48
C PHE A 417 -4.37 7.17 -11.54
N GLN A 418 -4.05 6.78 -12.78
CA GLN A 418 -3.83 7.73 -13.87
C GLN A 418 -5.08 8.57 -14.16
N GLU A 419 -6.24 7.92 -14.24
CA GLU A 419 -7.51 8.59 -14.49
C GLU A 419 -7.90 9.54 -13.34
N ALA A 420 -7.69 9.11 -12.09
CA ALA A 420 -7.93 9.95 -10.92
C ALA A 420 -7.09 11.23 -10.95
N ILE A 421 -5.80 11.13 -11.30
CA ILE A 421 -4.91 12.28 -11.44
C ILE A 421 -5.40 13.21 -12.57
N ALA A 422 -5.80 12.66 -13.71
CA ALA A 422 -6.32 13.42 -14.84
C ALA A 422 -7.60 14.20 -14.46
N GLU A 423 -8.52 13.60 -13.72
CA GLU A 423 -9.76 14.23 -13.27
C GLU A 423 -9.53 15.36 -12.26
N VAL A 424 -8.60 15.17 -11.32
CA VAL A 424 -8.17 16.21 -10.37
C VAL A 424 -7.50 17.39 -11.09
N ASN A 425 -6.69 17.12 -12.12
CA ASN A 425 -6.05 18.18 -12.89
C ASN A 425 -7.03 18.93 -13.80
N LYS A 426 -8.04 18.26 -14.36
CA LYS A 426 -9.13 18.89 -15.14
C LYS A 426 -10.02 19.81 -14.27
N SER A 427 -10.18 19.49 -12.99
CA SER A 427 -11.04 20.23 -12.05
C SER A 427 -10.36 21.43 -11.37
N LYS A 428 -9.04 21.62 -11.52
CA LYS A 428 -8.36 22.86 -11.10
C LYS A 428 -8.86 24.02 -11.97
N PRO A 429 -9.52 25.05 -11.40
CA PRO A 429 -9.96 26.19 -12.19
C PRO A 429 -8.75 26.87 -12.82
N LYS A 430 -8.74 26.99 -14.15
CA LYS A 430 -7.84 27.91 -14.86
C LYS A 430 -7.91 29.24 -14.13
N GLY A 431 -6.79 29.67 -13.54
CA GLY A 431 -6.71 30.92 -12.80
C GLY A 431 -7.34 32.03 -13.64
N LYS A 432 -8.34 32.72 -13.06
CA LYS A 432 -8.93 33.91 -13.68
C LYS A 432 -7.79 34.84 -14.04
N GLY A 433 -7.52 34.98 -15.34
CA GLY A 433 -6.63 36.02 -15.85
C GLY A 433 -7.05 37.35 -15.24
N GLN A 434 -6.09 38.05 -14.65
CA GLN A 434 -6.28 39.40 -14.12
C GLN A 434 -6.98 40.23 -15.20
N LYS A 435 -8.25 40.59 -14.95
CA LYS A 435 -8.91 41.64 -15.71
C LYS A 435 -8.10 42.92 -15.48
N GLN A 436 -7.62 43.50 -16.58
CA GLN A 436 -6.96 44.81 -16.57
C GLN A 436 -7.80 45.83 -15.78
N PRO A 437 -7.18 46.67 -14.93
CA PRO A 437 -7.91 47.69 -14.21
C PRO A 437 -8.51 48.71 -15.19
N ALA A 438 -9.81 48.94 -15.07
CA ALA A 438 -10.51 49.98 -15.80
C ALA A 438 -9.86 51.35 -15.51
N LYS A 439 -9.46 52.06 -16.57
CA LYS A 439 -8.96 53.43 -16.49
C LYS A 439 -10.04 54.32 -15.88
N GLY A 440 -9.72 54.90 -14.73
CA GLY A 440 -10.54 55.91 -14.07
C GLY A 440 -10.65 57.18 -14.93
N PHE A 441 -11.84 57.78 -14.89
CA PHE A 441 -12.16 59.09 -15.45
C PHE A 441 -11.23 60.17 -14.87
N GLN A 442 -10.63 60.97 -15.77
CA GLN A 442 -10.03 62.26 -15.44
C GLN A 442 -11.15 63.28 -15.20
N ARG A 443 -10.99 64.09 -14.14
CA ARG A 443 -11.72 65.36 -13.99
C ARG A 443 -11.15 66.37 -14.99
N GLY A 444 -12.05 66.98 -15.75
CA GLY A 444 -11.87 68.15 -16.60
C GLY A 444 -13.25 68.63 -17.00
#